data_AF-A0A1I2AGN1-F1
#
_entry.id   AF-A0A1I2AGN1-F1
#
_cell.length_a   1.000
_cell.length_b   1.000
_cell.length_c   1.000
_cell.angle_alpha   90.00
_cell.angle_beta   90.00
_cell.angle_gamma   90.00
#
_symmetry.space_group_name_H-M   'P 1'
#
loop_
_entity.id
_entity.type
_entity.pdbx_description
1 polymer ?
#
loop_
_entity_poly.entity_id
_entity_poly.type
_entity_poly.pdbx_seq_one_letter_code
_entity_poly.pdbx_strand_id
1 'polypeptide(L)'
;MARQTDEEFSDYNQRREPLPNPATTVNDHRPVTGRPLEVKVDERGVERAIRKLRRLMASEGVLREIKRRRHYEKPSVKMKRKLREAERRRKRRQRKRPMMRGEA
;
A
#
# COMPACT_ATOMS: atom_id res chain seq x y z
N MET A 1 -9.32 57.40 -5.87
CA MET A 1 -9.07 56.36 -4.85
C MET A 1 -10.35 55.60 -4.60
N ALA A 2 -10.25 54.26 -4.57
CA ALA A 2 -11.19 53.27 -4.03
C ALA A 2 -12.64 53.24 -4.55
N ARG A 3 -12.92 52.37 -5.52
CA ARG A 3 -14.20 51.64 -5.64
C ARG A 3 -13.93 50.25 -6.21
N GLN A 4 -13.51 49.34 -5.34
CA GLN A 4 -13.32 47.93 -5.70
C GLN A 4 -13.33 47.04 -4.45
N THR A 5 -14.45 47.03 -3.75
CA THR A 5 -14.91 45.97 -2.85
C THR A 5 -16.44 46.17 -2.88
N ASP A 6 -17.27 45.23 -3.30
CA ASP A 6 -17.91 44.31 -2.36
C ASP A 6 -18.58 43.11 -3.10
N GLU A 7 -18.47 43.02 -4.43
CA GLU A 7 -19.16 41.97 -5.21
C GLU A 7 -18.40 40.63 -5.28
N GLU A 8 -17.07 40.62 -5.14
CA GLU A 8 -16.29 39.37 -5.20
C GLU A 8 -16.41 38.50 -3.94
N PHE A 9 -16.93 39.02 -2.83
CA PHE A 9 -17.01 38.27 -1.56
C PHE A 9 -18.27 37.39 -1.44
N SER A 10 -19.30 37.64 -2.25
CA SER A 10 -20.58 36.90 -2.22
C SER A 10 -20.49 35.53 -2.91
N ASP A 11 -19.66 35.41 -3.95
CA ASP A 11 -19.55 34.17 -4.75
C ASP A 11 -18.75 33.06 -4.05
N TYR A 12 -17.86 33.44 -3.11
CA TYR A 12 -16.98 32.51 -2.40
C TYR A 12 -17.73 31.58 -1.42
N ASN A 13 -18.89 32.01 -0.91
CA ASN A 13 -19.68 31.19 0.01
C ASN A 13 -20.67 30.25 -0.70
N GLN A 14 -20.88 30.41 -2.01
CA GLN A 14 -21.86 29.61 -2.75
C GLN A 14 -21.26 28.37 -3.44
N ARG A 15 -19.92 28.29 -3.53
CA ARG A 15 -19.19 27.15 -4.13
C ARG A 15 -18.53 26.20 -3.13
N ARG A 16 -18.66 26.44 -1.81
CA ARG A 16 -18.20 25.49 -0.81
C ARG A 16 -19.23 24.36 -0.71
N GLU A 17 -19.00 23.31 -1.51
CA GLU A 17 -19.54 21.98 -1.25
C GLU A 17 -19.46 21.71 0.27
N PRO A 18 -20.59 21.49 0.98
CA PRO A 18 -20.54 21.18 2.39
C PRO A 18 -19.73 19.90 2.54
N LEU A 19 -18.65 19.97 3.32
CA LEU A 19 -17.79 18.81 3.54
C LEU A 19 -18.66 17.65 4.01
N PRO A 20 -18.48 16.45 3.45
CA PRO A 20 -19.25 15.29 3.86
C PRO A 20 -19.11 15.14 5.38
N ASN A 21 -20.24 15.15 6.09
CA ASN A 21 -20.25 15.02 7.54
C ASN A 21 -19.49 13.73 7.91
N PRO A 22 -18.47 13.80 8.80
CA PRO A 22 -17.65 12.64 9.16
C PRO A 22 -18.48 11.48 9.73
N ALA A 23 -19.67 11.75 10.28
CA ALA A 23 -20.62 10.74 10.78
C ALA A 23 -21.32 9.93 9.66
N THR A 24 -21.30 10.41 8.41
CA THR A 24 -21.91 9.77 7.22
C THR A 24 -20.88 9.08 6.33
N THR A 25 -19.63 8.91 6.78
CA THR A 25 -18.71 8.00 6.09
C THR A 25 -19.31 6.60 6.24
N VAL A 26 -20.09 6.20 5.24
CA VAL A 26 -20.62 4.85 5.12
C VAL A 26 -19.43 3.93 5.28
N ASN A 27 -19.46 3.10 6.34
CA ASN A 27 -18.50 2.03 6.51
C ASN A 27 -18.79 1.00 5.42
N ASP A 28 -18.37 1.32 4.20
CA ASP A 28 -18.41 0.43 3.05
C ASP A 28 -17.33 -0.63 3.27
N HIS A 29 -17.59 -1.54 4.20
CA HIS A 29 -16.83 -2.78 4.39
C HIS A 29 -17.14 -3.75 3.24
N ARG A 30 -17.01 -3.27 2.00
CA ARG A 30 -17.01 -4.14 0.83
C ARG A 30 -15.78 -5.04 0.99
N PRO A 31 -15.95 -6.36 1.14
CA PRO A 31 -14.81 -7.25 1.21
C PRO A 31 -14.06 -7.09 -0.11
N VAL A 32 -12.82 -6.57 -0.04
CA VAL A 32 -11.93 -6.53 -1.18
C VAL A 32 -11.67 -7.99 -1.55
N THR A 33 -12.40 -8.52 -2.53
CA THR A 33 -12.11 -9.82 -3.12
C THR A 33 -10.72 -9.71 -3.74
N GLY A 34 -9.72 -10.22 -3.02
CA GLY A 34 -8.32 -10.15 -3.46
C GLY A 34 -8.16 -10.81 -4.82
N ARG A 35 -7.39 -10.19 -5.73
CA ARG A 35 -7.05 -10.82 -7.01
C ARG A 35 -6.24 -12.11 -6.73
N PRO A 36 -6.65 -13.27 -7.27
CA PRO A 36 -5.92 -14.52 -7.10
C PRO A 36 -4.55 -14.46 -7.81
N LEU A 37 -3.59 -15.25 -7.32
CA LEU A 37 -2.26 -15.31 -7.90
C LEU A 37 -2.21 -16.41 -8.96
N GLU A 38 -2.10 -16.01 -10.22
CA GLU A 38 -2.20 -16.90 -11.39
C GLU A 38 -0.87 -17.00 -12.14
N VAL A 39 -0.59 -18.18 -12.69
CA VAL A 39 0.56 -18.41 -13.58
C VAL A 39 0.08 -19.24 -14.77
N LYS A 40 0.13 -18.65 -15.97
CA LYS A 40 -0.09 -19.37 -17.22
C LYS A 40 1.08 -20.32 -17.50
N VAL A 41 0.75 -21.52 -17.98
CA VAL A 41 1.72 -22.53 -18.39
C VAL A 41 1.95 -22.36 -19.89
N ASP A 42 3.20 -22.12 -20.26
CA ASP A 42 3.61 -22.02 -21.66
C ASP A 42 4.20 -23.37 -22.12
N GLU A 43 4.49 -23.50 -23.42
CA GLU A 43 5.17 -24.66 -24.05
C GLU A 43 6.56 -24.97 -23.45
N ARG A 44 7.12 -24.02 -22.69
CA ARG A 44 8.40 -24.15 -21.98
C ARG A 44 8.37 -25.12 -20.80
N GLY A 45 7.22 -25.75 -20.53
CA GLY A 45 7.06 -26.86 -19.59
C GLY A 45 6.51 -26.49 -18.21
N VAL A 46 5.82 -27.47 -17.59
CA VAL A 46 5.08 -27.32 -16.32
C VAL A 46 5.99 -27.00 -15.14
N GLU A 47 7.18 -27.60 -15.07
CA GLU A 47 8.08 -27.41 -13.93
C GLU A 47 8.52 -25.94 -13.78
N ARG A 48 8.71 -25.25 -14.91
CA ARG A 48 9.04 -23.83 -14.92
C ARG A 48 7.91 -22.97 -14.38
N ALA A 49 6.67 -23.29 -14.72
CA ALA A 49 5.49 -22.60 -14.21
C ALA A 49 5.37 -22.76 -12.68
N ILE A 50 5.62 -23.96 -12.15
CA ILE A 50 5.63 -24.22 -10.70
C ILE A 50 6.70 -23.39 -9.99
N ARG A 51 7.92 -23.32 -10.54
CA ARG A 51 9.00 -22.50 -9.98
C ARG A 51 8.64 -21.00 -9.99
N LYS A 52 8.03 -20.52 -11.09
CA LYS A 52 7.56 -19.13 -11.21
C LYS A 52 6.48 -18.83 -10.16
N LEU A 53 5.51 -19.73 -10.00
CA LEU A 53 4.46 -19.62 -8.99
C LEU A 53 5.04 -19.53 -7.58
N ARG A 54 5.96 -20.42 -7.22
CA ARG A 54 6.64 -20.40 -5.91
C ARG A 54 7.37 -19.07 -5.67
N ARG A 55 8.04 -18.51 -6.68
CA ARG A 55 8.72 -17.21 -6.58
C ARG A 55 7.74 -16.06 -6.40
N LEU A 56 6.62 -16.05 -7.13
CA LEU A 56 5.57 -15.04 -6.99
C LEU A 56 4.92 -15.10 -5.59
N MET A 57 4.58 -16.30 -5.10
CA MET A 57 4.06 -16.49 -3.74
C MET A 57 5.03 -16.01 -2.65
N ALA A 58 6.34 -16.19 -2.86
CA ALA A 58 7.36 -15.70 -1.94
C ALA A 58 7.51 -14.17 -2.01
N SER A 59 7.36 -13.57 -3.20
CA SER A 59 7.39 -12.11 -3.41
C SER A 59 6.22 -11.41 -2.73
N GLU A 60 5.00 -11.92 -2.95
CA GLU A 60 3.79 -11.43 -2.28
C GLU A 60 3.81 -11.72 -0.77
N GLY A 61 4.55 -12.75 -0.36
CA GLY A 61 4.69 -13.12 1.04
C GLY A 61 3.49 -13.88 1.60
N VAL A 62 2.65 -14.48 0.74
CA VAL A 62 1.43 -15.21 1.12
C VAL A 62 1.74 -16.31 2.15
N LEU A 63 2.78 -17.10 1.91
CA LEU A 63 3.18 -18.18 2.82
C LEU A 63 3.65 -17.65 4.18
N ARG A 64 4.28 -16.48 4.20
CA ARG A 64 4.73 -15.82 5.44
C ARG A 64 3.54 -15.26 6.21
N GLU A 65 2.54 -14.72 5.51
CA GLU A 65 1.31 -14.22 6.10
C GLU A 65 0.49 -15.36 6.73
N ILE A 66 0.34 -16.48 6.02
CA ILE A 66 -0.35 -17.67 6.54
C ILE A 66 0.31 -18.13 7.83
N LYS A 67 1.63 -18.32 7.84
CA LYS A 67 2.36 -18.75 9.06
C LYS A 67 2.17 -17.79 10.22
N ARG A 68 2.19 -16.49 9.92
CA ARG A 68 2.00 -15.42 10.91
C ARG A 68 0.61 -15.37 11.50
N ARG A 69 -0.43 -15.71 10.73
CA ARG A 69 -1.83 -15.72 11.18
C ARG A 69 -2.24 -17.03 11.87
N ARG A 70 -1.37 -18.04 11.95
CA ARG A 70 -1.69 -19.32 12.60
C ARG A 70 -2.08 -19.18 14.06
N HIS A 71 -1.53 -18.20 14.77
CA HIS A 71 -1.81 -17.96 16.18
C HIS A 71 -2.06 -16.47 16.40
N TYR A 72 -2.86 -16.16 17.42
CA TYR A 72 -3.08 -14.77 17.82
C TYR A 72 -1.78 -14.15 18.33
N GLU A 73 -1.43 -13.00 17.76
CA GLU A 73 -0.31 -12.19 18.18
C GLU A 73 -0.85 -10.93 18.86
N LYS A 74 -0.49 -10.74 20.13
CA LYS A 74 -0.88 -9.54 20.89
C LYS A 74 -0.50 -8.26 20.12
N PRO A 75 -1.31 -7.19 20.20
CA PRO A 75 -1.11 -5.97 19.41
C PRO A 75 0.26 -5.31 19.63
N SER A 76 0.77 -5.32 20.87
CA SER A 76 2.12 -4.81 21.19
C SER A 76 3.23 -5.59 20.47
N VAL A 77 3.10 -6.92 20.39
CA VAL A 77 4.07 -7.78 19.70
C VAL A 77 4.01 -7.55 18.18
N LYS A 78 2.80 -7.43 17.64
CA LYS A 78 2.55 -7.10 16.23
C LYS A 78 3.19 -5.76 15.85
N MET A 79 3.07 -4.74 16.70
CA MET A 79 3.68 -3.41 16.51
C MET A 79 5.22 -3.48 16.51
N LYS A 80 5.81 -4.13 17.52
CA LYS A 80 7.27 -4.31 17.62
C LYS A 80 7.84 -5.03 16.40
N ARG A 81 7.15 -6.07 15.90
CA ARG A 81 7.56 -6.78 14.69
C ARG A 81 7.47 -5.91 13.44
N LYS A 82 6.37 -5.17 13.27
CA LYS A 82 6.18 -4.28 12.11
C LYS A 82 7.31 -3.24 12.01
N LEU A 83 7.70 -2.65 13.14
CA LEU A 83 8.81 -1.71 13.23
C LEU A 83 10.15 -2.35 12.82
N ARG A 84 10.48 -3.51 13.42
CA ARG A 84 11.71 -4.26 13.09
C ARG A 84 11.77 -4.66 11.61
N GLU A 85 10.65 -5.08 11.04
CA GLU A 85 10.58 -5.45 9.63
C GLU A 85 10.73 -4.23 8.69
N ALA A 86 10.09 -3.11 9.02
CA ALA A 86 10.22 -1.87 8.27
C ALA A 86 11.68 -1.37 8.26
N GLU A 87 12.36 -1.42 9.41
CA GLU A 87 13.77 -1.05 9.53
C GLU A 87 14.67 -1.97 8.69
N ARG A 88 14.46 -3.29 8.76
CA ARG A 88 15.18 -4.26 7.92
C ARG A 88 14.98 -3.98 6.42
N ARG A 89 13.75 -3.66 6.01
CA ARG A 89 13.42 -3.32 4.62
C ARG A 89 14.09 -2.00 4.20
N ARG A 90 14.13 -0.98 5.08
CA ARG A 90 14.81 0.29 4.85
C ARG A 90 16.31 0.10 4.66
N LYS A 91 16.98 -0.64 5.56
CA LYS A 91 18.41 -0.97 5.45
C LYS A 91 18.73 -1.74 4.17
N ARG A 92 17.90 -2.73 3.80
CA ARG A 92 18.07 -3.48 2.55
C ARG A 92 17.93 -2.60 1.30
N ARG A 93 17.03 -1.61 1.32
CA ARG A 93 16.89 -0.63 0.22
C ARG A 93 18.08 0.30 0.14
N GLN A 94 18.60 0.78 1.26
CA GLN A 94 19.78 1.64 1.30
C GLN A 94 21.03 0.95 0.75
N ARG A 95 21.27 -0.31 1.12
CA ARG A 95 22.39 -1.13 0.57
C ARG A 95 22.28 -1.40 -0.93
N LYS A 96 21.07 -1.30 -1.50
CA LYS A 96 20.80 -1.53 -2.92
C LYS A 96 20.73 -0.24 -3.73
N ARG A 97 20.80 0.94 -3.10
CA ARG A 97 20.93 2.19 -3.86
C ARG A 97 22.30 2.12 -4.55
N PRO A 98 22.37 2.27 -5.88
CA PRO A 98 23.66 2.49 -6.51
C PRO A 98 24.27 3.72 -5.82
N MET A 99 25.53 3.61 -5.39
CA MET A 99 26.31 4.81 -5.12
C MET A 99 26.24 5.60 -6.42
N MET A 100 25.60 6.77 -6.41
CA MET A 100 25.71 7.68 -7.55
C MET A 100 27.21 7.86 -7.76
N ARG A 101 27.71 7.38 -8.90
CA ARG A 101 29.09 7.60 -9.32
C ARG A 101 29.23 9.11 -9.35
N GLY A 102 30.07 9.66 -8.47
CA GLY A 102 30.30 11.09 -8.39
C GLY A 102 30.70 11.60 -9.76
N GLU A 103 29.92 12.55 -10.26
CA GLU A 103 30.33 13.46 -11.32
C GLU A 103 31.40 14.36 -10.66
N ALA A 104 32.62 14.26 -11.17
CA ALA A 104 33.77 15.10 -10.85
C ALA A 104 34.33 15.62 -12.18
#